data_AF-A0A9E6CF23-F1
#
_entry.id   AF-A0A9E6CF23-F1
#
_cell.length_a   1.000
_cell.length_b   1.000
_cell.length_c   1.000
_cell.angle_alpha   90.00
_cell.angle_beta   90.00
_cell.angle_gamma   90.00
#
_symmetry.space_group_name_H-M   'P 1'
#
loop_
_entity.id
_entity.type
_entity.pdbx_description
1 polymer ?
#
loop_
_entity_poly.entity_id
_entity_poly.type
_entity_poly.pdbx_seq_one_letter_code
_entity_poly.pdbx_strand_id
1 'polypeptide(L)'
;MKADIAASYLIYRLAGRYLSRQAGFLLAAFYVYNPAVFINSALWGQVDSFFTLIVISAAVMLSERKVAASAALFAAAVMMKLQGIIFLPVLFFELAGQRRADVIFKAAACALGTAAAVALPFSLNNGTLWIFKLFTSTAAEYPYSSVNAFNFFK
;
A
#
# COMPACT_ATOMS: atom_id res chain seq x y z
N MET A 1 6.25 -2.74 -14.66
CA MET A 1 5.30 -2.79 -15.79
C MET A 1 4.10 -3.73 -15.59
N LYS A 2 4.26 -5.05 -15.37
CA LYS A 2 3.09 -5.95 -15.20
C LYS A 2 2.19 -5.55 -14.01
N ALA A 3 2.79 -5.18 -12.88
CA ALA A 3 2.06 -4.69 -11.72
C ALA A 3 1.33 -3.35 -11.99
N ASP A 4 1.91 -2.47 -12.82
CA ASP A 4 1.28 -1.19 -13.21
C ASP A 4 0.06 -1.41 -14.09
N ILE A 5 0.12 -2.37 -15.01
CA ILE A 5 -1.03 -2.77 -15.84
C ILE A 5 -2.15 -3.33 -14.95
N ALA A 6 -1.81 -4.17 -13.97
CA ALA A 6 -2.79 -4.69 -13.01
C ALA A 6 -3.40 -3.56 -12.17
N ALA A 7 -2.59 -2.61 -11.70
CA ALA A 7 -3.05 -1.44 -10.94
C ALA A 7 -3.98 -0.57 -11.79
N SER A 8 -3.61 -0.30 -13.04
CA SER A 8 -4.43 0.44 -14.01
C SER A 8 -5.78 -0.23 -14.26
N TYR A 9 -5.80 -1.55 -14.39
CA TYR A 9 -7.05 -2.30 -14.50
C TYR A 9 -7.95 -2.16 -13.27
N LEU A 10 -7.37 -2.16 -12.05
CA LEU A 10 -8.14 -1.92 -10.83
C LEU A 10 -8.70 -0.49 -10.77
N ILE A 11 -7.90 0.51 -11.16
CA ILE A 11 -8.33 1.91 -11.28
C ILE A 11 -9.52 2.00 -12.25
N TYR A 12 -9.38 1.41 -13.45
CA TYR A 12 -10.43 1.37 -14.47
C TYR A 12 -11.75 0.80 -13.92
N ARG A 13 -11.67 -0.37 -13.28
CA ARG A 13 -12.84 -1.06 -12.73
C ARG A 13 -13.50 -0.24 -11.63
N LEU A 14 -12.72 0.34 -10.72
CA LEU A 14 -13.23 1.11 -9.61
C LEU A 14 -13.88 2.42 -10.08
N ALA A 15 -13.17 3.20 -10.88
CA ALA A 15 -13.69 4.45 -11.43
C ALA A 15 -14.89 4.23 -12.35
N GLY A 16 -14.92 3.13 -13.13
CA GLY A 16 -16.09 2.77 -13.93
C GLY A 16 -17.34 2.46 -13.10
N ARG A 17 -17.17 2.02 -11.84
CA ARG A 17 -18.28 1.72 -10.93
C ARG A 17 -18.81 2.95 -10.20
N TYR A 18 -17.93 3.87 -9.81
CA TYR A 18 -18.30 5.03 -8.97
C TYR A 18 -18.43 6.35 -9.74
N LEU A 19 -17.85 6.46 -10.94
CA LEU A 19 -17.90 7.65 -11.79
C LEU A 19 -18.58 7.32 -13.13
N SER A 20 -17.80 6.99 -14.15
CA SER A 20 -18.28 6.58 -15.47
C SER A 20 -17.24 5.71 -16.17
N ARG A 21 -17.67 4.94 -17.18
CA ARG A 21 -16.77 4.07 -17.97
C ARG A 21 -15.68 4.87 -18.69
N GLN A 22 -16.03 6.06 -19.19
CA GLN A 22 -15.11 6.98 -19.85
C GLN A 22 -14.09 7.53 -18.86
N ALA A 23 -14.52 8.00 -17.68
CA ALA A 23 -13.63 8.47 -16.64
C ALA A 23 -12.67 7.37 -16.18
N GLY A 24 -13.17 6.14 -16.02
CA GLY A 24 -12.32 5.00 -15.67
C GLY A 24 -11.24 4.73 -16.72
N PHE A 25 -11.58 4.77 -18.01
CA PHE A 25 -10.60 4.60 -19.09
C PHE A 25 -9.55 5.71 -19.06
N LEU A 26 -9.98 6.96 -18.93
CA LEU A 26 -9.08 8.12 -18.89
C LEU A 26 -8.13 8.06 -17.69
N LEU A 27 -8.61 7.72 -16.50
CA LEU A 27 -7.78 7.59 -15.30
C LEU A 27 -6.77 6.44 -15.40
N ALA A 28 -7.21 5.30 -15.95
CA ALA A 28 -6.35 4.14 -16.18
C ALA A 28 -5.24 4.44 -17.20
N ALA A 29 -5.58 5.14 -18.29
CA ALA A 29 -4.62 5.60 -19.28
C ALA A 29 -3.66 6.63 -18.67
N PHE A 30 -4.18 7.62 -17.94
CA PHE A 30 -3.38 8.64 -17.27
C PHE A 30 -2.34 8.03 -16.31
N TYR A 31 -2.72 6.98 -15.56
CA TYR A 31 -1.78 6.26 -14.70
C TYR A 31 -0.65 5.57 -15.47
N VAL A 32 -0.97 4.79 -16.52
CA VAL A 32 0.04 4.01 -17.28
C VAL A 32 0.97 4.90 -18.08
N TYR A 33 0.44 5.97 -18.66
CA TYR A 33 1.21 6.94 -19.44
C TYR A 33 1.80 8.07 -18.60
N ASN A 34 1.68 8.02 -17.28
CA ASN A 34 2.37 8.95 -16.41
C ASN A 34 3.89 8.77 -16.58
N PRO A 35 4.65 9.80 -16.99
CA PRO A 35 6.08 9.68 -17.21
C PRO A 35 6.84 9.17 -15.98
N ALA A 36 6.42 9.56 -14.77
CA ALA A 36 7.05 9.10 -13.53
C ALA A 36 6.87 7.59 -13.34
N VAL A 37 5.65 7.07 -13.57
CA VAL A 37 5.37 5.63 -13.48
C VAL A 37 6.11 4.87 -14.58
N PHE A 38 6.07 5.37 -15.82
CA PHE A 38 6.72 4.74 -16.95
C PHE A 38 8.24 4.64 -16.76
N ILE A 39 8.90 5.74 -16.38
CA ILE A 39 10.35 5.76 -16.13
C ILE A 39 10.71 4.84 -14.96
N ASN A 40 10.02 4.99 -13.81
CA ASN A 40 10.28 4.21 -12.61
C ASN A 40 10.11 2.70 -12.85
N SER A 41 9.15 2.31 -13.68
CA SER A 41 8.79 0.90 -13.84
C SER A 41 9.41 0.23 -15.07
N ALA A 42 9.35 0.87 -16.25
CA ALA A 42 9.79 0.25 -17.50
C ALA A 42 11.28 0.50 -17.78
N LEU A 43 11.79 1.68 -17.45
CA LEU A 43 13.19 2.05 -17.70
C LEU A 43 14.09 1.72 -16.50
N TRP A 44 13.62 2.01 -15.29
CA TRP A 44 14.39 1.80 -14.06
C TRP A 44 14.20 0.41 -13.44
N GLY A 45 13.10 -0.28 -13.77
CA GLY A 45 12.81 -1.61 -13.25
C GLY A 45 12.49 -1.65 -11.75
N GLN A 46 11.98 -0.55 -11.18
CA GLN A 46 11.81 -0.41 -9.75
C GLN A 46 10.62 -1.23 -9.22
N VAL A 47 10.76 -1.77 -8.00
CA VAL A 47 9.74 -2.64 -7.35
C VAL A 47 8.53 -1.88 -6.81
N ASP A 48 8.54 -0.55 -6.87
CA ASP A 48 7.45 0.34 -6.39
C ASP A 48 6.10 0.04 -7.02
N SER A 49 6.06 -0.48 -8.24
CA SER A 49 4.83 -0.92 -8.89
C SER A 49 4.06 -1.98 -8.10
N PHE A 50 4.77 -2.90 -7.43
CA PHE A 50 4.12 -3.90 -6.58
C PHE A 50 3.54 -3.27 -5.32
N PHE A 51 4.27 -2.34 -4.71
CA PHE A 51 3.79 -1.59 -3.55
C PHE A 51 2.52 -0.80 -3.90
N THR A 52 2.54 -0.05 -5.00
CA THR A 52 1.38 0.70 -5.49
C THR A 52 0.19 -0.21 -5.80
N LEU A 53 0.43 -1.38 -6.41
CA LEU A 53 -0.61 -2.36 -6.67
C LEU A 53 -1.27 -2.87 -5.37
N ILE A 54 -0.48 -3.16 -4.33
CA ILE A 54 -1.01 -3.61 -3.03
C ILE A 54 -1.87 -2.51 -2.41
N VAL A 55 -1.41 -1.26 -2.41
CA VAL A 55 -2.16 -0.11 -1.86
C VAL A 55 -3.48 0.11 -2.61
N ILE A 56 -3.47 0.10 -3.95
CA ILE A 56 -4.69 0.23 -4.76
C ILE A 56 -5.64 -0.93 -4.48
N SER A 57 -5.12 -2.16 -4.38
CA SER A 57 -5.93 -3.33 -4.04
C SER A 57 -6.57 -3.19 -2.66
N ALA A 58 -5.83 -2.66 -1.67
CA ALA A 58 -6.35 -2.40 -0.33
C ALA A 58 -7.51 -1.39 -0.36
N ALA A 59 -7.36 -0.31 -1.11
CA ALA A 59 -8.41 0.69 -1.29
C ALA A 59 -9.64 0.13 -2.03
N VAL A 60 -9.44 -0.68 -3.06
CA VAL A 60 -10.53 -1.36 -3.78
C VAL A 60 -11.29 -2.29 -2.83
N MET A 61 -10.60 -3.13 -2.05
CA MET A 61 -11.25 -4.01 -1.07
C MET A 61 -12.05 -3.21 -0.02
N LEU A 62 -11.52 -2.07 0.43
CA LEU A 62 -12.21 -1.19 1.36
C LEU A 62 -13.51 -0.63 0.76
N SER A 63 -13.44 -0.17 -0.50
CA SER A 63 -14.61 0.35 -1.23
C SER A 63 -15.71 -0.72 -1.42
N GLU A 64 -15.31 -1.99 -1.53
CA GLU A 64 -16.22 -3.14 -1.60
C GLU A 64 -16.70 -3.61 -0.22
N ARG A 65 -16.46 -2.85 0.86
CA ARG A 65 -16.78 -3.18 2.26
C ARG A 65 -16.11 -4.45 2.79
N LYS A 66 -15.04 -4.92 2.13
CA LYS A 66 -14.23 -6.07 2.57
C LYS A 66 -13.11 -5.61 3.51
N VAL A 67 -13.51 -5.07 4.66
CA VAL A 67 -12.61 -4.40 5.62
C VAL A 67 -11.45 -5.31 6.05
N ALA A 68 -11.70 -6.60 6.32
CA ALA A 68 -10.65 -7.52 6.73
C ALA A 68 -9.60 -7.80 5.65
N ALA A 69 -10.02 -7.93 4.39
CA ALA A 69 -9.10 -8.10 3.26
C ALA A 69 -8.31 -6.82 2.99
N SER A 70 -8.95 -5.66 3.12
CA SER A 70 -8.28 -4.37 3.05
C SER A 70 -7.21 -4.22 4.14
N ALA A 71 -7.53 -4.59 5.37
CA ALA A 71 -6.59 -4.55 6.50
C ALA A 71 -5.37 -5.45 6.29
N ALA A 72 -5.56 -6.66 5.75
CA ALA A 72 -4.47 -7.55 5.36
C ALA A 72 -3.55 -6.89 4.31
N LEU A 73 -4.12 -6.28 3.27
CA LEU A 73 -3.36 -5.64 2.20
C LEU A 73 -2.63 -4.37 2.68
N PHE A 74 -3.24 -3.57 3.55
CA PHE A 74 -2.55 -2.43 4.17
C PHE A 74 -1.38 -2.88 5.06
N ALA A 75 -1.54 -3.96 5.83
CA ALA A 75 -0.44 -4.56 6.59
C ALA A 75 0.67 -5.05 5.64
N ALA A 76 0.32 -5.72 4.54
CA ALA A 76 1.29 -6.13 3.53
C ALA A 76 2.04 -4.94 2.91
N ALA A 77 1.35 -3.83 2.64
CA ALA A 77 1.97 -2.61 2.12
C ALA A 77 3.02 -2.04 3.09
N VAL A 78 2.68 -1.93 4.39
CA VAL A 78 3.60 -1.46 5.44
C VAL A 78 4.81 -2.39 5.57
N MET A 79 4.57 -3.70 5.54
CA MET A 79 5.64 -4.70 5.64
C MET A 79 6.56 -4.70 4.42
N MET A 80 6.02 -4.38 3.24
CA MET A 80 6.82 -4.24 2.01
C MET A 80 7.66 -2.96 2.03
N LYS A 81 7.06 -1.84 2.44
CA LYS A 81 7.75 -0.56 2.63
C LYS A 81 7.11 0.19 3.78
N LEU A 82 7.93 0.67 4.72
CA LEU A 82 7.45 1.47 5.87
C LEU A 82 6.64 2.70 5.44
N GLN A 83 6.91 3.23 4.24
CA GLN A 83 6.13 4.29 3.58
C GLN A 83 4.61 3.99 3.49
N GLY A 84 4.21 2.71 3.51
CA GLY A 84 2.82 2.28 3.53
C GLY A 84 2.00 2.80 4.72
N ILE A 85 2.66 3.21 5.81
CA ILE A 85 1.98 3.77 7.00
C ILE A 85 1.15 5.01 6.64
N ILE A 86 1.56 5.77 5.62
CA ILE A 86 0.87 6.98 5.16
C ILE A 86 -0.58 6.69 4.75
N PHE A 87 -0.90 5.46 4.33
CA PHE A 87 -2.25 5.08 3.92
C PHE A 87 -3.12 4.51 5.05
N LEU A 88 -2.55 4.19 6.21
CA LEU A 88 -3.31 3.65 7.36
C LEU A 88 -4.44 4.55 7.88
N PRO A 89 -4.34 5.90 7.84
CA PRO A 89 -5.47 6.77 8.20
C PRO A 89 -6.76 6.43 7.46
N VAL A 90 -6.69 5.98 6.19
CA VAL A 90 -7.87 5.58 5.40
C VAL A 90 -8.58 4.39 6.03
N LEU A 91 -7.82 3.35 6.43
CA LEU A 91 -8.36 2.19 7.13
C LEU A 91 -8.86 2.55 8.52
N PHE A 92 -8.12 3.41 9.23
CA PHE A 92 -8.48 3.87 10.57
C PHE A 92 -9.85 4.56 10.57
N PHE A 93 -10.10 5.47 9.64
CA PHE A 93 -11.40 6.17 9.58
C PHE A 93 -12.56 5.22 9.27
N GLU A 94 -12.38 4.22 8.41
CA GLU A 94 -13.41 3.18 8.19
C GLU A 94 -13.68 2.38 9.46
N LEU A 95 -12.63 1.98 10.19
CA LEU A 95 -12.78 1.22 11.44
C LEU A 95 -13.34 2.06 12.59
N ALA A 96 -13.01 3.34 12.68
CA ALA A 96 -13.49 4.25 13.71
C ALA A 96 -15.01 4.48 13.61
N GLY A 97 -15.57 4.45 12.40
CA GLY A 97 -17.00 4.51 12.15
C GLY A 97 -17.74 3.18 12.38
N GLN A 98 -17.02 2.08 12.61
CA GLN A 98 -17.60 0.74 12.60
C GLN A 98 -18.21 0.36 13.95
N ARG A 99 -19.51 0.02 13.97
CA ARG A 99 -20.22 -0.39 15.19
C ARG A 99 -20.08 -1.87 15.52
N ARG A 100 -19.57 -2.65 14.58
CA ARG A 100 -19.49 -4.11 14.63
C ARG A 100 -18.11 -4.56 15.12
N ALA A 101 -18.01 -4.94 16.39
CA ALA A 101 -16.77 -5.40 17.00
C ALA A 101 -16.18 -6.63 16.29
N ASP A 102 -17.03 -7.51 15.73
CA ASP A 102 -16.60 -8.68 14.97
C ASP A 102 -15.81 -8.29 13.71
N VAL A 103 -16.20 -7.21 13.03
CA VAL A 103 -15.50 -6.70 11.85
C VAL A 103 -14.15 -6.09 12.24
N ILE A 104 -14.11 -5.33 13.34
CA ILE A 104 -12.87 -4.74 13.86
C ILE A 104 -11.90 -5.84 14.26
N PHE A 105 -12.35 -6.83 15.04
CA PHE A 105 -11.53 -7.96 15.47
C PHE A 105 -11.00 -8.75 14.27
N LYS A 106 -11.86 -9.05 13.29
CA LYS A 106 -11.45 -9.75 12.07
C LYS A 106 -10.41 -8.95 11.27
N ALA A 107 -10.58 -7.63 11.16
CA ALA A 107 -9.62 -6.76 10.49
C ALA A 107 -8.27 -6.75 11.22
N ALA A 108 -8.27 -6.60 12.54
CA ALA A 108 -7.07 -6.66 13.36
C ALA A 108 -6.37 -8.02 13.24
N ALA A 109 -7.11 -9.13 13.33
CA ALA A 109 -6.58 -10.47 13.18
C ALA A 109 -5.97 -10.70 11.78
N CYS A 110 -6.62 -10.23 10.71
CA CYS A 110 -6.08 -10.33 9.36
C CYS A 110 -4.82 -9.47 9.16
N ALA A 111 -4.77 -8.26 9.71
CA ALA A 111 -3.60 -7.40 9.64
C ALA A 111 -2.41 -8.00 10.40
N LEU A 112 -2.62 -8.42 11.66
CA LEU A 112 -1.59 -9.06 12.49
C LEU A 112 -1.13 -10.39 11.88
N GLY A 113 -2.07 -11.21 11.39
CA GLY A 113 -1.75 -12.46 10.72
C GLY A 113 -0.92 -12.26 9.46
N THR A 114 -1.21 -11.22 8.67
CA THR A 114 -0.41 -10.88 7.48
C THR A 114 0.98 -10.39 7.86
N ALA A 115 1.09 -9.50 8.85
CA ALA A 115 2.38 -9.03 9.33
C ALA A 115 3.25 -10.17 9.88
N ALA A 116 2.65 -11.07 10.67
CA ALA A 116 3.33 -12.26 11.17
C ALA A 116 3.75 -13.19 10.03
N ALA A 117 2.86 -13.49 9.07
CA ALA A 117 3.17 -14.36 7.94
C ALA A 117 4.36 -13.84 7.12
N VAL A 118 4.47 -12.52 6.94
CA VAL A 118 5.60 -11.89 6.25
C VAL A 118 6.86 -11.89 7.12
N ALA A 119 6.75 -11.57 8.42
CA ALA A 119 7.90 -11.42 9.31
C ALA A 119 8.53 -12.76 9.78
N LEU A 120 7.71 -13.78 10.01
CA LEU A 120 8.11 -15.07 10.57
C LEU A 120 9.26 -15.75 9.82
N PRO A 121 9.26 -15.92 8.48
CA PRO A 121 10.36 -16.59 7.80
C PRO A 121 11.71 -15.91 8.03
N PHE A 122 11.73 -14.59 8.22
CA PHE A 122 12.96 -13.84 8.52
C PHE A 122 13.32 -13.87 10.00
N SER A 123 12.33 -13.96 10.89
CA SER A 123 12.54 -14.01 12.33
C SER A 123 13.20 -15.30 12.81
N LEU A 124 13.03 -16.41 12.06
CA LEU A 124 13.65 -17.70 12.38
C LEU A 124 15.18 -17.61 12.47
N ASN A 125 15.79 -16.71 11.69
CA ASN A 125 17.24 -16.57 11.60
C ASN A 125 17.79 -15.32 12.31
N ASN A 126 16.93 -14.39 12.74
CA ASN A 126 17.37 -13.05 13.19
C ASN A 126 16.94 -12.67 14.62
N GLY A 127 16.23 -13.54 15.36
CA GLY A 127 15.74 -13.26 16.71
C GLY A 127 14.53 -12.31 16.72
N THR A 128 13.73 -12.24 17.79
CA THR A 128 12.40 -11.58 17.76
C THR A 128 12.43 -10.06 17.60
N LEU A 129 13.50 -9.38 18.06
CA LEU A 129 13.64 -7.92 17.98
C LEU A 129 14.19 -7.41 16.64
N TRP A 130 14.53 -8.31 15.72
CA TRP A 130 15.17 -7.96 14.45
C TRP A 130 14.38 -6.94 13.65
N ILE A 131 13.05 -7.06 13.64
CA ILE A 131 12.17 -6.23 12.84
C ILE A 131 12.14 -4.78 13.34
N PHE A 132 12.19 -4.59 14.66
CA PHE A 132 12.30 -3.27 15.27
C PHE A 132 13.64 -2.62 14.94
N LYS A 133 14.72 -3.41 14.95
CA LYS A 133 16.04 -2.93 14.55
C LYS A 133 16.07 -2.59 13.07
N LEU A 134 15.46 -3.40 12.20
CA LEU A 134 15.35 -3.14 10.76
C LEU A 134 14.65 -1.80 10.51
N PHE A 135 13.42 -1.63 11.01
CA PHE A 135 12.66 -0.41 10.74
C PHE A 135 13.33 0.83 11.33
N THR A 136 13.89 0.75 12.54
CA THR A 136 14.62 1.88 13.13
C THR A 136 15.87 2.25 12.33
N SER A 137 16.62 1.25 11.87
CA SER A 137 17.84 1.49 11.08
C SER A 137 17.51 2.08 9.71
N THR A 138 16.48 1.57 9.02
CA THR A 138 16.01 2.11 7.74
C THR A 138 15.48 3.54 7.88
N ALA A 139 14.78 3.86 8.98
CA ALA A 139 14.31 5.22 9.24
C ALA A 139 15.47 6.19 9.52
N ALA A 140 16.57 5.70 10.11
CA ALA A 140 17.75 6.49 10.43
C ALA A 140 18.75 6.63 9.27
N GLU A 141 18.55 5.90 8.16
CA GLU A 141 19.51 5.81 7.05
C GLU A 141 19.72 7.16 6.33
N TYR A 142 18.69 8.01 6.29
CA TYR A 142 18.76 9.35 5.72
C TYR A 142 18.32 10.38 6.76
N PRO A 143 19.21 10.81 7.68
CA PRO A 143 18.90 11.75 8.74
C PRO A 143 18.86 13.20 8.23
N TYR A 144 18.36 13.41 7.01
CA TYR A 144 18.27 14.70 6.35
C TYR A 144 16.80 15.03 6.12
N SER A 145 16.40 16.26 6.45
CA SER A 145 15.07 16.76 6.11
C SER A 145 14.85 16.87 4.60
N SER A 146 15.93 16.89 3.82
CA SER A 146 15.88 17.19 2.39
C SER A 146 17.11 16.72 1.61
N VAL A 147 16.94 15.77 0.67
CA VAL A 147 17.99 15.29 -0.26
C VAL A 147 17.61 15.62 -1.70
N ASN A 148 17.74 16.89 -2.10
CA ASN A 148 17.22 17.47 -3.37
C ASN A 148 15.74 17.22 -3.78
N ALA A 149 14.95 16.50 -2.97
CA ALA A 149 13.47 16.46 -2.97
C ALA A 149 12.76 17.83 -2.96
N PHE A 150 11.66 17.94 -3.70
CA PHE A 150 10.81 19.13 -3.73
C PHE A 150 9.86 19.15 -2.53
N ASN A 151 10.24 19.81 -1.43
CA ASN A 151 9.45 19.88 -0.19
C ASN A 151 9.61 21.26 0.48
N PHE A 152 8.83 21.54 1.53
CA PHE A 152 8.86 22.83 2.25
C PHE A 152 10.21 23.17 2.92
N PHE A 153 11.05 22.17 3.16
CA PHE A 153 12.35 22.32 3.80
C PHE A 153 13.49 22.36 2.76
N LYS A 154 13.15 22.53 1.47
CA LYS A 154 14.10 22.72 0.39
C LYS A 154 13.84 24.02 -0.36
#